data_AF-F2RYY4-F1
#
_entry.id   AF-F2RYY4-F1
#
_cell.length_a   1.000
_cell.length_b   1.000
_cell.length_c   1.000
_cell.angle_alpha   90.00
_cell.angle_beta   90.00
_cell.angle_gamma   90.00
#
_symmetry.space_group_name_H-M   'P 1'
#
loop_
_entity.id
_entity.type
_entity.pdbx_description
1 polymer ?
#
loop_
_entity_poly.entity_id
_entity_poly.type
_entity_poly.pdbx_seq_one_letter_code
_entity_poly.pdbx_strand_id
1 'polypeptide(L)'
;MPLAPVVPKTPGQPYAFERPECLGWYLIPLFKLYISYAPDSFPCDWLEKTEDIKVKCIDSTGDKVEFPNPPELLKAIRKCERINHPEKGLFSGLPSNWGFSGFIQTGAYQVLDEYRSIEHGEFSGPMFNKYTAWYITRTLKNHWSCIMRDHSSAYELSQVKNDPKSYLLRSELLAAISIFYRQLHDMVWNPRVEKYKPILRYKEGFLTATVVTFIHRRARVVQASINPSETCPMITFTLRAIYDLNAEKYDQEVACTVLQWILSPPEPAEVD
;
A
#
# COMPACT_ATOMS: atom_id res chain seq x y z
N MET A 1 -16.34 26.94 -5.89
CA MET A 1 -16.27 25.91 -6.95
C MET A 1 -15.06 25.04 -6.66
N PRO A 2 -15.10 23.71 -6.84
CA PRO A 2 -13.88 22.90 -6.76
C PRO A 2 -12.95 23.33 -7.90
N LEU A 3 -11.68 23.57 -7.58
CA LEU A 3 -10.64 23.79 -8.59
C LEU A 3 -10.36 22.43 -9.23
N ALA A 4 -10.73 22.28 -10.49
CA ALA A 4 -10.36 21.11 -11.29
C ALA A 4 -8.87 21.22 -11.67
N PRO A 5 -8.18 20.09 -11.93
CA PRO A 5 -6.84 20.14 -12.51
C PRO A 5 -6.86 20.92 -13.83
N VAL A 6 -5.76 21.63 -14.13
CA VAL A 6 -5.62 22.34 -15.40
C VAL A 6 -5.29 21.31 -16.48
N VAL A 7 -6.27 21.00 -17.32
CA VAL A 7 -6.13 20.06 -18.44
C VAL A 7 -5.28 20.73 -19.52
N PRO A 8 -4.14 20.14 -19.94
CA PRO A 8 -3.30 20.70 -20.98
C PRO A 8 -4.02 20.80 -22.32
N LYS A 9 -3.68 21.83 -23.10
CA LYS A 9 -4.24 22.02 -24.45
C LYS A 9 -3.64 21.08 -25.49
N THR A 10 -2.52 20.44 -25.16
CA THR A 10 -1.77 19.53 -26.04
C THR A 10 -1.86 18.11 -25.49
N PRO A 11 -2.26 17.11 -26.30
CA PRO A 11 -2.27 15.70 -25.90
C PRO A 11 -0.88 15.22 -25.42
N GLY A 12 -0.85 14.32 -24.44
CA GLY A 12 0.40 13.77 -23.89
C GLY A 12 1.15 14.64 -22.87
N GLN A 13 0.59 15.79 -22.45
CA GLN A 13 1.12 16.54 -21.30
C GLN A 13 0.38 16.16 -20.01
N PRO A 14 1.09 16.02 -18.88
CA PRO A 14 0.46 15.76 -17.58
C PRO A 14 -0.30 16.98 -17.07
N TYR A 15 -1.33 16.71 -16.27
CA TYR A 15 -2.13 17.76 -15.67
C TYR A 15 -1.28 18.60 -14.71
N ALA A 16 -1.51 19.91 -14.75
CA ALA A 16 -0.96 20.81 -13.75
C ALA A 16 -1.94 20.92 -12.57
N PHE A 17 -1.45 20.62 -11.38
CA PHE A 17 -2.17 20.72 -10.12
C PHE A 17 -1.65 21.94 -9.37
N GLU A 18 -2.38 23.05 -9.47
CA GLU A 18 -1.97 24.31 -8.82
C GLU A 18 -1.96 24.21 -7.28
N ARG A 19 -2.71 23.26 -6.72
CA ARG A 19 -2.80 23.03 -5.27
C ARG A 19 -2.99 21.53 -4.93
N PRO A 20 -2.54 21.08 -3.74
CA PRO A 20 -2.73 19.70 -3.27
C PRO A 20 -4.18 19.22 -3.27
N GLU A 21 -5.15 20.12 -3.06
CA GLU A 21 -6.58 19.80 -3.13
C GLU A 21 -6.96 19.26 -4.52
N CYS A 22 -6.43 19.84 -5.59
CA CYS A 22 -6.72 19.43 -6.96
C CYS A 22 -6.25 17.99 -7.21
N LEU A 23 -5.06 17.64 -6.72
CA LEU A 23 -4.55 16.27 -6.77
C LEU A 23 -5.49 15.33 -6.00
N GLY A 24 -5.89 15.73 -4.80
CA GLY A 24 -6.87 15.03 -3.99
C GLY A 24 -8.17 14.71 -4.73
N TRP A 25 -8.73 15.68 -5.46
CA TRP A 25 -9.92 15.49 -6.28
C TRP A 25 -9.70 14.55 -7.46
N TYR A 26 -8.50 14.52 -8.04
CA TYR A 26 -8.12 13.67 -9.16
C TYR A 26 -7.86 12.21 -8.77
N LEU A 27 -7.41 11.94 -7.53
CA LEU A 27 -7.24 10.57 -7.04
C LEU A 27 -8.56 9.77 -7.05
N ILE A 28 -9.71 10.43 -6.90
CA ILE A 28 -11.03 9.78 -6.94
C ILE A 28 -11.37 9.23 -8.35
N PRO A 29 -11.37 10.03 -9.44
CA PRO A 29 -11.60 9.51 -10.78
C PRO A 29 -10.51 8.53 -11.22
N LEU A 30 -9.24 8.74 -10.85
CA LEU A 30 -8.17 7.77 -11.14
C LEU A 30 -8.47 6.39 -10.52
N PHE A 31 -8.89 6.38 -9.26
CA PHE A 31 -9.32 5.16 -8.58
C PHE A 31 -10.54 4.50 -9.24
N LYS A 32 -11.52 5.31 -9.66
CA LYS A 32 -12.70 4.83 -10.40
C LYS A 32 -12.36 4.31 -11.81
N LEU A 33 -11.27 4.79 -12.39
CA LEU A 33 -10.76 4.27 -13.66
C LEU A 33 -10.15 2.88 -13.42
N TYR A 34 -9.24 2.74 -12.45
CA TYR A 34 -8.60 1.45 -12.17
C TYR A 34 -9.56 0.35 -11.71
N ILE A 35 -10.61 0.67 -10.96
CA ILE A 35 -11.66 -0.32 -10.61
C ILE A 35 -12.44 -0.79 -11.84
N SER A 36 -12.60 0.07 -12.85
CA SER A 36 -13.45 -0.21 -14.01
C SER A 36 -12.77 -1.13 -15.03
N TYR A 37 -11.44 -1.21 -14.99
CA TYR A 37 -10.68 -2.11 -15.84
C TYR A 37 -10.92 -3.59 -15.46
N ALA A 38 -11.05 -4.42 -16.48
CA ALA A 38 -11.24 -5.85 -16.34
C ALA A 38 -10.00 -6.60 -15.80
N PRO A 39 -8.75 -6.26 -16.20
CA PRO A 39 -7.56 -6.92 -15.67
C PRO A 39 -7.36 -6.72 -14.16
N ASP A 40 -6.82 -7.75 -13.52
CA ASP A 40 -6.38 -7.71 -12.12
C ASP A 40 -4.92 -7.29 -11.94
N SER A 41 -4.17 -7.22 -13.04
CA SER A 41 -2.77 -6.83 -13.09
C SER A 41 -2.53 -5.83 -14.22
N PHE A 42 -1.64 -4.87 -13.97
CA PHE A 42 -1.31 -3.80 -14.91
C PHE A 42 0.20 -3.81 -15.18
N PRO A 43 0.61 -4.03 -16.45
CA PRO A 43 2.01 -3.92 -16.84
C PRO A 43 2.59 -2.53 -16.55
N CYS A 44 3.84 -2.47 -16.07
CA CYS A 44 4.52 -1.22 -15.77
C CYS A 44 4.60 -0.30 -17.00
N ASP A 45 4.93 -0.86 -18.17
CA ASP A 45 5.04 -0.10 -19.43
C ASP A 45 3.69 0.48 -19.88
N TRP A 46 2.58 -0.11 -19.45
CA TRP A 46 1.25 0.42 -19.69
C TRP A 46 0.91 1.53 -18.70
N LEU A 47 1.25 1.36 -17.40
CA LEU A 47 1.02 2.37 -16.37
C LEU A 47 1.81 3.65 -16.64
N GLU A 48 3.06 3.54 -17.09
CA GLU A 48 3.93 4.69 -17.38
C GLU A 48 3.47 5.52 -18.60
N LYS A 49 2.52 5.01 -19.38
CA LYS A 49 1.87 5.74 -20.49
C LYS A 49 0.66 6.56 -20.03
N THR A 50 0.37 6.63 -18.73
CA THR A 50 -0.71 7.46 -18.20
C THR A 50 -0.44 8.93 -18.52
N GLU A 51 -1.31 9.55 -19.33
CA GLU A 51 -1.11 10.93 -19.79
C GLU A 51 -1.46 11.96 -18.71
N ASP A 52 -2.54 11.72 -17.95
CA ASP A 52 -3.10 12.69 -17.02
C ASP A 52 -2.19 12.98 -15.81
N ILE A 53 -1.49 11.95 -15.32
CA ILE A 53 -0.55 12.04 -14.21
C ILE A 53 0.68 11.18 -14.53
N LYS A 54 1.87 11.71 -14.24
CA LYS A 54 3.10 10.94 -14.44
C LYS A 54 3.11 9.74 -13.50
N VAL A 55 3.37 8.57 -14.05
CA VAL A 55 3.57 7.34 -13.29
C VAL A 55 4.96 6.79 -13.62
N LYS A 56 5.69 6.35 -12.60
CA LYS A 56 6.97 5.65 -12.74
C LYS A 56 6.90 4.33 -11.98
N CYS A 57 7.37 3.25 -12.60
CA CYS A 57 7.44 1.93 -11.99
C CYS A 57 8.90 1.51 -11.83
N ILE A 58 9.27 1.04 -10.63
CA ILE A 58 10.66 0.69 -10.29
C ILE A 58 10.67 -0.73 -9.72
N ASP A 59 11.54 -1.59 -10.25
CA ASP A 59 11.91 -2.86 -9.62
C ASP A 59 13.15 -2.64 -8.75
N SER A 60 12.99 -2.86 -7.44
CA SER A 60 14.06 -2.79 -6.43
C SER A 60 14.14 -4.07 -5.60
N THR A 61 13.56 -5.16 -6.11
CA THR A 61 13.51 -6.45 -5.39
C THR A 61 14.89 -7.06 -5.11
N GLY A 62 15.93 -6.61 -5.82
CA GLY A 62 17.32 -7.02 -5.58
C GLY A 62 18.06 -6.16 -4.56
N ASP A 63 17.47 -5.05 -4.11
CA ASP A 63 18.14 -4.08 -3.26
C ASP A 63 18.16 -4.55 -1.80
N LYS A 64 19.27 -4.25 -1.11
CA LYS A 64 19.35 -4.48 0.34
C LYS A 64 18.46 -3.45 1.05
N VAL A 65 17.57 -3.95 1.91
CA VAL A 65 16.64 -3.11 2.66
C VAL A 65 17.15 -2.91 4.08
N GLU A 66 17.30 -1.65 4.48
CA GLU A 66 17.66 -1.27 5.85
C GLU A 66 16.44 -0.68 6.54
N PHE A 67 15.91 -1.40 7.52
CA PHE A 67 14.73 -0.97 8.28
C PHE A 67 15.13 -0.03 9.42
N PRO A 68 14.44 1.10 9.62
CA PRO A 68 14.73 2.06 10.69
C PRO A 68 14.24 1.60 12.08
N ASN A 69 14.11 0.29 12.30
CA ASN A 69 13.47 -0.25 13.50
C ASN A 69 14.13 0.28 14.78
N PRO A 70 13.36 0.87 15.71
CA PRO A 70 13.80 1.04 17.08
C PRO A 70 14.18 -0.32 17.69
N PRO A 71 15.23 -0.42 18.52
CA PRO A 71 15.63 -1.68 19.15
C PRO A 71 14.48 -2.38 19.88
N GLU A 72 13.61 -1.61 20.52
CA GLU A 72 12.44 -2.10 21.24
C GLU A 72 11.39 -2.72 20.31
N LEU A 73 11.15 -2.10 19.15
CA LEU A 73 10.24 -2.64 18.14
C LEU A 73 10.79 -3.94 17.56
N LEU A 74 12.08 -3.97 17.20
CA LEU A 74 12.71 -5.18 16.68
C LEU A 74 12.64 -6.31 17.71
N LYS A 75 12.86 -6.00 18.99
CA LYS A 75 12.71 -6.97 20.08
C LYS A 75 11.28 -7.49 20.20
N ALA A 76 10.26 -6.63 20.10
CA ALA A 76 8.86 -7.05 20.13
C ALA A 76 8.49 -7.93 18.92
N ILE A 77 8.94 -7.58 17.71
CA ILE A 77 8.79 -8.41 16.50
C ILE A 77 9.43 -9.79 16.73
N ARG A 78 10.68 -9.81 17.22
CA ARG A 78 11.44 -11.03 17.50
C ARG A 78 10.83 -11.90 18.60
N LYS A 79 9.97 -11.35 19.45
CA LYS A 79 9.25 -12.08 20.50
C LYS A 79 7.84 -12.48 20.10
N CYS A 80 7.34 -12.02 18.95
CA CYS A 80 5.97 -12.27 18.53
C CYS A 80 5.67 -13.77 18.50
N GLU A 81 4.90 -14.25 19.47
CA GLU A 81 4.61 -15.68 19.62
C GLU A 81 3.86 -16.20 18.40
N ARG A 82 3.00 -15.39 17.78
CA ARG A 82 2.29 -15.80 16.57
C ARG A 82 3.25 -16.21 15.44
N ILE A 83 4.40 -15.55 15.34
CA ILE A 83 5.41 -15.77 14.30
C ILE A 83 6.39 -16.88 14.70
N ASN A 84 6.81 -16.89 15.97
CA ASN A 84 7.83 -17.80 16.49
C ASN A 84 7.28 -19.18 16.89
N HIS A 85 6.02 -19.23 17.29
CA HIS A 85 5.33 -20.40 17.82
C HIS A 85 3.92 -20.51 17.21
N PRO A 86 3.79 -20.61 15.88
CA PRO A 86 2.49 -20.65 15.20
C PRO A 86 1.57 -21.78 15.70
N GLU A 87 2.15 -22.85 16.26
CA GLU A 87 1.47 -23.98 16.87
C GLU A 87 0.71 -23.66 18.17
N LYS A 88 1.10 -22.60 18.90
CA LYS A 88 0.56 -22.28 20.25
C LYS A 88 -0.70 -21.41 20.23
N GLY A 89 -1.13 -20.92 19.06
CA GLY A 89 -2.24 -19.98 18.93
C GLY A 89 -3.64 -20.60 18.96
N LEU A 90 -4.67 -19.75 19.07
CA LEU A 90 -6.10 -20.13 19.04
C LEU A 90 -6.49 -20.91 17.78
N PHE A 91 -5.85 -20.59 16.67
CA PHE A 91 -5.84 -21.37 15.44
C PHE A 91 -4.49 -22.10 15.40
N SER A 92 -4.48 -23.34 15.89
CA SER A 92 -3.25 -24.12 16.05
C SER A 92 -2.58 -24.34 14.70
N GLY A 93 -1.33 -23.89 14.60
CA GLY A 93 -0.47 -24.12 13.45
C GLY A 93 -0.43 -22.99 12.43
N LEU A 94 0.28 -23.27 11.35
CA LEU A 94 0.45 -22.36 10.24
C LEU A 94 -0.87 -22.19 9.47
N PRO A 95 -1.12 -20.99 8.92
CA PRO A 95 -2.30 -20.76 8.10
C PRO A 95 -2.21 -21.58 6.80
N SER A 96 -3.33 -21.71 6.09
CA SER A 96 -3.29 -22.14 4.69
C SER A 96 -2.48 -21.15 3.85
N ASN A 97 -2.10 -21.54 2.64
CA ASN A 97 -1.38 -20.67 1.70
C ASN A 97 -2.12 -19.38 1.31
N TRP A 98 -3.43 -19.31 1.58
CA TRP A 98 -4.24 -18.10 1.45
C TRP A 98 -4.38 -17.33 2.77
N GLY A 99 -4.10 -17.97 3.90
CA GLY A 99 -4.34 -17.45 5.24
C GLY A 99 -3.27 -16.51 5.79
N PHE A 100 -2.12 -16.37 5.11
CA PHE A 100 -0.97 -15.62 5.64
C PHE A 100 -1.24 -14.13 5.91
N SER A 101 -2.15 -13.48 5.17
CA SER A 101 -2.52 -12.09 5.46
C SER A 101 -3.09 -11.93 6.88
N GLY A 102 -4.01 -12.81 7.29
CA GLY A 102 -4.60 -12.79 8.63
C GLY A 102 -3.59 -13.21 9.70
N PHE A 103 -2.72 -14.17 9.37
CA PHE A 103 -1.62 -14.58 10.24
C PHE A 103 -0.68 -13.41 10.57
N ILE A 104 -0.17 -12.71 9.55
CA ILE A 104 0.70 -11.54 9.74
C ILE A 104 -0.05 -10.40 10.42
N GLN A 105 -1.32 -10.16 10.07
CA GLN A 105 -2.15 -9.18 10.77
C GLN A 105 -2.24 -9.45 12.28
N THR A 106 -2.51 -10.69 12.68
CA THR A 106 -2.53 -11.07 14.11
C THR A 106 -1.18 -10.90 14.78
N GLY A 107 -0.08 -11.18 14.06
CA GLY A 107 1.27 -10.92 14.54
C GLY A 107 1.53 -9.42 14.75
N ALA A 108 1.12 -8.58 13.80
CA ALA A 108 1.25 -7.13 13.90
C ALA A 108 0.49 -6.59 15.12
N TYR A 109 -0.73 -7.05 15.38
CA TYR A 109 -1.48 -6.68 16.59
C TYR A 109 -0.76 -7.07 17.88
N GLN A 110 -0.19 -8.28 17.93
CA GLN A 110 0.58 -8.73 19.10
C GLN A 110 1.80 -7.84 19.36
N VAL A 111 2.54 -7.48 18.30
CA VAL A 111 3.69 -6.58 18.41
C VAL A 111 3.26 -5.19 18.88
N LEU A 112 2.14 -4.66 18.39
CA LEU A 112 1.65 -3.34 18.75
C LEU A 112 1.09 -3.26 20.18
N ASP A 113 0.57 -4.37 20.72
CA ASP A 113 0.18 -4.41 22.13
C ASP A 113 1.39 -4.28 23.07
N GLU A 114 2.54 -4.87 22.69
CA GLU A 114 3.83 -4.70 23.39
C GLU A 114 4.48 -3.33 23.08
N TYR A 115 4.36 -2.84 21.85
CA TYR A 115 4.98 -1.60 21.37
C TYR A 115 3.94 -0.57 20.89
N ARG A 116 3.43 0.24 21.84
CA ARG A 116 2.30 1.17 21.63
C ARG A 116 2.67 2.52 21.00
N SER A 117 3.91 2.69 20.52
CA SER A 117 4.36 3.97 19.93
C SER A 117 3.90 4.18 18.49
N ILE A 118 3.38 3.15 17.82
CA ILE A 118 2.85 3.22 16.46
C ILE A 118 1.34 3.43 16.53
N GLU A 119 0.84 4.47 15.86
CA GLU A 119 -0.61 4.64 15.72
C GLU A 119 -1.16 3.63 14.71
N HIS A 120 -2.17 2.86 15.12
CA HIS A 120 -2.90 1.96 14.23
C HIS A 120 -4.39 2.27 14.26
N GLY A 121 -5.09 1.97 13.18
CA GLY A 121 -6.53 2.19 13.11
C GLY A 121 -7.15 1.51 11.90
N GLU A 122 -8.43 1.14 12.04
CA GLU A 122 -9.21 0.66 10.90
C GLU A 122 -9.48 1.84 9.96
N PHE A 123 -9.05 1.72 8.71
CA PHE A 123 -9.44 2.67 7.70
C PHE A 123 -10.89 2.45 7.30
N SER A 124 -11.72 3.38 7.71
CA SER A 124 -13.04 3.57 7.13
C SER A 124 -12.99 4.75 6.16
N GLY A 125 -13.61 4.58 4.98
CA GLY A 125 -13.65 5.64 3.98
C GLY A 125 -14.24 5.19 2.65
N PRO A 126 -14.75 6.13 1.83
CA PRO A 126 -15.49 5.80 0.61
C PRO A 126 -14.67 5.05 -0.45
N MET A 127 -13.33 5.15 -0.42
CA MET A 127 -12.43 4.39 -1.29
C MET A 127 -12.06 3.03 -0.69
N PHE A 128 -11.92 2.93 0.63
CA PHE A 128 -11.55 1.69 1.31
C PHE A 128 -12.71 0.70 1.43
N ASN A 129 -13.95 1.17 1.57
CA ASN A 129 -15.14 0.31 1.65
C ASN A 129 -15.40 -0.52 0.38
N LYS A 130 -14.68 -0.26 -0.72
CA LYS A 130 -14.84 -0.98 -1.99
C LYS A 130 -13.92 -2.19 -2.13
N TYR A 131 -12.97 -2.41 -1.23
CA TYR A 131 -12.02 -3.53 -1.31
C TYR A 131 -11.74 -4.11 0.08
N THR A 132 -11.49 -5.41 0.14
CA THR A 132 -11.16 -6.15 1.36
C THR A 132 -9.72 -5.87 1.82
N ALA A 133 -9.39 -4.62 2.13
CA ALA A 133 -8.19 -4.26 2.88
C ALA A 133 -8.51 -4.37 4.36
N TRP A 134 -7.77 -5.22 5.09
CA TRP A 134 -8.16 -5.63 6.44
C TRP A 134 -7.39 -4.89 7.54
N TYR A 135 -6.24 -4.27 7.23
CA TYR A 135 -5.42 -3.63 8.26
C TYR A 135 -4.52 -2.53 7.71
N ILE A 136 -4.50 -1.37 8.39
CA ILE A 136 -3.63 -0.24 8.05
C ILE A 136 -2.99 0.32 9.32
N THR A 137 -1.68 0.57 9.27
CA THR A 137 -0.87 1.16 10.33
C THR A 137 -0.31 2.50 9.87
N ARG A 138 -0.21 3.47 10.78
CA ARG A 138 0.48 4.74 10.54
C ARG A 138 1.77 4.74 11.32
N THR A 139 2.88 4.53 10.62
CA THR A 139 4.20 4.40 11.23
C THR A 139 4.89 5.75 11.38
N LEU A 140 4.69 6.67 10.41
CA LEU A 140 5.19 8.05 10.44
C LEU A 140 4.12 9.05 9.98
N LYS A 141 4.40 10.35 10.14
CA LYS A 141 3.45 11.44 9.86
C LYS A 141 2.83 11.36 8.45
N ASN A 142 3.63 11.04 7.44
CA ASN A 142 3.21 10.93 6.03
C ASN A 142 3.49 9.53 5.43
N HIS A 143 3.73 8.52 6.27
CA HIS A 143 3.96 7.15 5.82
C HIS A 143 2.94 6.21 6.45
N TRP A 144 2.15 5.57 5.60
CA TRP A 144 1.15 4.60 6.03
C TRP A 144 1.43 3.25 5.39
N SER A 145 1.19 2.18 6.14
CA SER A 145 1.38 0.81 5.67
C SER A 145 0.06 0.06 5.73
N CYS A 146 -0.23 -0.81 4.76
CA CYS A 146 -1.40 -1.68 4.80
C CYS A 146 -1.07 -3.14 4.51
N ILE A 147 -1.86 -4.02 5.11
CA ILE A 147 -1.90 -5.45 4.83
C ILE A 147 -3.17 -5.69 4.01
N MET A 148 -3.01 -6.36 2.87
CA MET A 148 -4.14 -6.78 2.06
C MET A 148 -4.01 -8.22 1.60
N ARG A 149 -5.17 -8.87 1.46
CA ARG A 149 -5.27 -10.13 0.76
C ARG A 149 -5.77 -9.85 -0.65
N ASP A 150 -5.05 -10.36 -1.62
CA ASP A 150 -5.44 -10.32 -3.01
C ASP A 150 -5.93 -11.71 -3.44
N HIS A 151 -7.07 -11.74 -4.11
CA HIS A 151 -7.74 -12.96 -4.57
C HIS A 151 -7.61 -13.16 -6.08
N SER A 152 -6.87 -12.28 -6.77
CA SER A 152 -6.60 -12.45 -8.20
C SER A 152 -5.95 -13.81 -8.41
N SER A 153 -6.33 -14.45 -9.52
CA SER A 153 -5.88 -15.81 -9.75
C SER A 153 -4.35 -15.79 -9.89
N ALA A 154 -3.65 -16.58 -9.06
CA ALA A 154 -2.20 -16.75 -9.18
C ALA A 154 -1.75 -17.31 -10.55
N TYR A 155 -2.72 -17.71 -11.37
CA TYR A 155 -2.57 -18.29 -12.70
C TYR A 155 -3.16 -17.41 -13.81
N GLU A 156 -3.41 -16.12 -13.55
CA GLU A 156 -3.80 -15.20 -14.63
C GLU A 156 -2.74 -15.30 -15.74
N LEU A 157 -3.17 -15.58 -16.97
CA LEU A 157 -2.25 -15.78 -18.09
C LEU A 157 -1.32 -14.58 -18.31
N SER A 158 -1.76 -13.37 -17.94
CA SER A 158 -0.93 -12.15 -17.90
C SER A 158 0.16 -12.23 -16.84
N GLN A 159 -0.13 -12.72 -15.63
CA GLN A 159 0.83 -12.87 -14.53
C GLN A 159 1.82 -14.04 -14.75
N VAL A 160 1.40 -15.08 -15.48
CA VAL A 160 2.28 -16.23 -15.83
C VAL A 160 3.21 -15.90 -17.01
N LYS A 161 2.77 -15.04 -17.94
CA LYS A 161 3.59 -14.60 -19.08
C LYS A 161 4.50 -13.42 -18.75
N ASN A 162 4.10 -12.56 -17.82
CA ASN A 162 4.88 -11.39 -17.42
C ASN A 162 5.78 -11.72 -16.22
N ASP A 163 6.97 -11.14 -16.19
CA ASP A 163 7.81 -11.17 -15.00
C ASP A 163 7.02 -10.58 -13.83
N PRO A 164 6.93 -11.21 -12.64
CA PRO A 164 6.30 -10.61 -11.47
C PRO A 164 6.86 -9.23 -11.07
N LYS A 165 8.03 -8.85 -11.59
CA LYS A 165 8.64 -7.52 -11.47
C LYS A 165 8.10 -6.48 -12.46
N SER A 166 7.44 -6.91 -13.53
CA SER A 166 7.01 -6.05 -14.63
C SER A 166 5.54 -5.63 -14.57
N TYR A 167 4.85 -5.86 -13.43
CA TYR A 167 3.47 -5.44 -13.24
C TYR A 167 3.15 -5.10 -11.77
N LEU A 168 2.06 -4.35 -11.60
CA LEU A 168 1.42 -4.08 -10.31
C LEU A 168 0.02 -4.69 -10.30
N LEU A 169 -0.41 -5.17 -9.13
CA LEU A 169 -1.77 -5.65 -8.95
C LEU A 169 -2.74 -4.48 -8.84
N ARG A 170 -3.97 -4.69 -9.32
CA ARG A 170 -5.05 -3.72 -9.19
C ARG A 170 -5.24 -3.30 -7.74
N SER A 171 -5.24 -4.27 -6.82
CA SER A 171 -5.34 -4.03 -5.38
C SER A 171 -4.21 -3.14 -4.84
N GLU A 172 -2.97 -3.35 -5.28
CA GLU A 172 -1.81 -2.55 -4.91
C GLU A 172 -1.99 -1.07 -5.31
N LEU A 173 -2.40 -0.82 -6.56
CA LEU A 173 -2.67 0.53 -7.08
C LEU A 173 -3.78 1.22 -6.28
N LEU A 174 -4.89 0.52 -6.08
CA LEU A 174 -6.07 1.06 -5.39
C LEU A 174 -5.78 1.36 -3.92
N ALA A 175 -5.01 0.51 -3.24
CA ALA A 175 -4.60 0.76 -1.86
C ALA A 175 -3.71 2.00 -1.74
N ALA A 176 -2.67 2.10 -2.57
CA ALA A 176 -1.79 3.27 -2.58
C ALA A 176 -2.56 4.57 -2.83
N ILE A 177 -3.43 4.59 -3.85
CA ILE A 177 -4.26 5.76 -4.18
C ILE A 177 -5.20 6.11 -3.02
N SER A 178 -5.83 5.11 -2.39
CA SER A 178 -6.72 5.34 -1.25
C SER A 178 -5.96 5.89 -0.03
N ILE A 179 -4.74 5.40 0.21
CA ILE A 179 -3.85 5.87 1.27
C ILE A 179 -3.45 7.32 1.01
N PHE A 180 -3.01 7.67 -0.20
CA PHE A 180 -2.71 9.06 -0.55
C PHE A 180 -3.93 9.97 -0.39
N TYR A 181 -5.11 9.52 -0.82
CA TYR A 181 -6.33 10.31 -0.67
C TYR A 181 -6.65 10.59 0.80
N ARG A 182 -6.48 9.62 1.70
CA ARG A 182 -6.63 9.84 3.15
C ARG A 182 -5.52 10.71 3.73
N GLN A 183 -4.28 10.54 3.29
CA GLN A 183 -3.17 11.36 3.75
C GLN A 183 -3.38 12.84 3.39
N LEU A 184 -4.02 13.10 2.25
CA LEU A 184 -4.44 14.44 1.83
C LEU A 184 -5.61 14.98 2.65
N HIS A 185 -6.56 14.13 3.08
CA HIS A 185 -7.83 14.58 3.66
C HIS A 185 -8.23 13.92 4.98
N ASP A 186 -8.72 14.74 5.91
CA ASP A 186 -9.59 14.26 6.97
C ASP A 186 -10.98 13.94 6.39
N MET A 187 -11.49 12.73 6.67
CA MET A 187 -12.82 12.32 6.26
C MET A 187 -13.79 12.55 7.40
N VAL A 188 -14.58 13.62 7.32
CA VAL A 188 -15.58 13.97 8.33
C VAL A 188 -16.93 13.39 7.93
N TRP A 189 -17.49 12.52 8.76
CA TRP A 189 -18.84 12.00 8.55
C TRP A 189 -19.88 13.10 8.73
N ASN A 190 -20.70 13.34 7.71
CA ASN A 190 -21.84 14.23 7.81
C ASN A 190 -23.13 13.40 7.96
N PRO A 191 -23.71 13.29 9.17
CA PRO A 191 -24.88 12.46 9.42
C PRO A 191 -26.15 12.99 8.72
N ARG A 192 -26.20 14.28 8.36
CA ARG A 192 -27.39 14.86 7.71
C ARG A 192 -27.57 14.41 6.27
N VAL A 193 -26.48 14.07 5.60
CA VAL A 193 -26.48 13.64 4.19
C VAL A 193 -25.90 12.24 4.04
N GLU A 194 -25.65 11.56 5.16
CA GLU A 194 -25.06 10.21 5.26
C GLU A 194 -23.84 10.00 4.36
N LYS A 195 -22.96 11.01 4.30
CA LYS A 195 -21.77 11.00 3.44
C LYS A 195 -20.56 11.55 4.16
N TYR A 196 -19.39 11.01 3.82
CA TYR A 196 -18.12 11.60 4.20
C TYR A 196 -17.83 12.85 3.36
N LYS A 197 -17.40 13.91 4.03
CA LYS A 197 -16.85 15.12 3.41
C LYS A 197 -15.33 15.15 3.60
N PRO A 198 -14.54 15.21 2.52
CA PRO A 198 -13.10 15.41 2.64
C PRO A 198 -12.77 16.86 3.02
N ILE A 199 -11.85 17.03 3.95
CA ILE A 199 -11.25 18.32 4.34
C ILE A 199 -9.74 18.19 4.19
N LEU A 200 -9.09 19.07 3.43
CA LEU A 200 -7.64 19.01 3.25
C LEU A 200 -6.93 19.14 4.61
N ARG A 201 -6.06 18.18 4.92
CA ARG A 201 -5.19 18.17 6.10
C ARG A 201 -3.70 18.24 5.75
N TYR A 202 -3.36 17.98 4.48
CA TYR A 202 -1.99 18.02 4.01
C TYR A 202 -1.37 19.39 4.24
N LYS A 203 -0.11 19.40 4.70
CA LYS A 203 0.66 20.61 4.94
C LYS A 203 1.86 20.68 3.99
N GLU A 204 2.69 19.64 4.00
CA GLU A 204 3.92 19.55 3.21
C GLU A 204 4.49 18.12 3.24
N GLY A 205 5.48 17.88 2.38
CA GLY A 205 6.30 16.67 2.33
C GLY A 205 5.76 15.57 1.41
N PHE A 206 6.60 14.57 1.15
CA PHE A 206 6.19 13.40 0.40
C PHE A 206 5.12 12.61 1.15
N LEU A 207 4.16 12.09 0.39
CA LEU A 207 3.22 11.09 0.86
C LEU A 207 3.74 9.72 0.45
N THR A 208 3.87 8.81 1.41
CA THR A 208 4.35 7.45 1.17
C THR A 208 3.32 6.42 1.64
N ALA A 209 3.11 5.40 0.83
CA ALA A 209 2.31 4.23 1.15
C ALA A 209 3.17 2.96 1.04
N THR A 210 3.08 2.04 1.99
CA THR A 210 3.63 0.67 1.87
C THR A 210 2.48 -0.32 1.84
N VAL A 211 2.33 -1.03 0.73
CA VAL A 211 1.29 -2.02 0.53
C VAL A 211 1.93 -3.39 0.57
N VAL A 212 1.57 -4.19 1.58
CA VAL A 212 1.97 -5.59 1.69
C VAL A 212 0.81 -6.48 1.26
N THR A 213 0.96 -7.04 0.06
CA THR A 213 -0.08 -7.82 -0.63
C THR A 213 0.21 -9.30 -0.53
N PHE A 214 -0.74 -10.04 0.04
CA PHE A 214 -0.67 -11.49 0.15
C PHE A 214 -1.49 -12.13 -0.97
N ILE A 215 -0.82 -12.88 -1.84
CA ILE A 215 -1.40 -13.69 -2.92
C ILE A 215 -0.80 -15.09 -2.79
N HIS A 216 -1.62 -16.15 -2.89
CA HIS A 216 -1.24 -17.55 -2.68
C HIS A 216 0.27 -17.86 -2.51
N ARG A 217 0.68 -18.22 -1.28
CA ARG A 217 2.08 -18.51 -0.88
C ARG A 217 3.07 -17.33 -0.96
N ARG A 218 2.65 -16.12 -1.32
CA ARG A 218 3.55 -14.97 -1.54
C ARG A 218 3.10 -13.73 -0.80
N ALA A 219 4.08 -12.95 -0.36
CA ALA A 219 3.88 -11.56 0.03
C ALA A 219 4.67 -10.65 -0.91
N ARG A 220 3.98 -9.72 -1.57
CA ARG A 220 4.58 -8.66 -2.38
C ARG A 220 4.60 -7.38 -1.57
N VAL A 221 5.69 -6.64 -1.65
CA VAL A 221 5.82 -5.33 -1.00
C VAL A 221 5.96 -4.27 -2.06
N VAL A 222 4.97 -3.40 -2.15
CA VAL A 222 4.99 -2.23 -3.03
C VAL A 222 5.02 -0.98 -2.17
N GLN A 223 5.97 -0.10 -2.44
CA GLN A 223 5.95 1.25 -1.92
C GLN A 223 5.51 2.22 -3.00
N ALA A 224 4.61 3.12 -2.64
CA ALA A 224 4.21 4.20 -3.51
C ALA A 224 4.59 5.53 -2.86
N SER A 225 5.04 6.50 -3.67
CA SER A 225 5.25 7.87 -3.23
C SER A 225 4.68 8.90 -4.21
N ILE A 226 4.30 10.06 -3.67
CA ILE A 226 3.91 11.24 -4.45
C ILE A 226 4.22 12.50 -3.64
N ASN A 227 4.59 13.58 -4.32
CA ASN A 227 4.76 14.91 -3.74
C ASN A 227 3.62 15.84 -4.16
N PRO A 228 2.60 16.07 -3.31
CA PRO A 228 1.47 16.94 -3.65
C PRO A 228 1.81 18.41 -3.85
N SER A 229 3.02 18.85 -3.44
CA SER A 229 3.48 20.23 -3.60
C SER A 229 4.04 20.52 -4.99
N GLU A 230 4.29 19.50 -5.81
CA GLU A 230 4.73 19.67 -7.20
C GLU A 230 3.58 20.07 -8.11
N THR A 231 3.86 20.95 -9.07
CA THR A 231 2.87 21.37 -10.07
C THR A 231 2.44 20.20 -10.96
N CYS A 232 3.34 19.29 -11.30
CA CYS A 232 3.05 18.10 -12.10
C CYS A 232 3.56 16.87 -11.34
N PRO A 233 2.86 16.45 -10.27
CA PRO A 233 3.33 15.42 -9.36
C PRO A 233 3.44 14.08 -10.09
N MET A 234 4.44 13.30 -9.70
CA MET A 234 4.64 11.94 -10.18
C MET A 234 4.25 10.93 -9.10
N ILE A 235 3.45 9.93 -9.47
CA ILE A 235 3.25 8.74 -8.64
C ILE A 235 4.36 7.74 -8.97
N THR A 236 5.24 7.49 -8.01
CA THR A 236 6.25 6.43 -8.15
C THR A 236 5.73 5.20 -7.44
N PHE A 237 5.67 4.07 -8.14
CA PHE A 237 5.46 2.75 -7.56
C PHE A 237 6.75 1.95 -7.62
N THR A 238 7.19 1.45 -6.48
CA THR A 238 8.42 0.67 -6.35
C THR A 238 8.07 -0.71 -5.80
N LEU A 239 8.31 -1.76 -6.57
CA LEU A 239 8.26 -3.12 -6.07
C LEU A 239 9.55 -3.39 -5.27
N ARG A 240 9.40 -3.45 -3.94
CA ARG A 240 10.52 -3.57 -2.99
C ARG A 240 10.92 -5.00 -2.70
N ALA A 241 9.95 -5.92 -2.69
CA ALA A 241 10.24 -7.32 -2.37
C ALA A 241 9.13 -8.26 -2.83
N ILE A 242 9.51 -9.51 -3.06
CA ILE A 242 8.60 -10.65 -3.18
C ILE A 242 9.13 -11.75 -2.27
N TYR A 243 8.34 -12.13 -1.28
CA TYR A 243 8.68 -13.17 -0.31
C TYR A 243 7.85 -14.42 -0.54
N ASP A 244 8.47 -15.59 -0.38
CA ASP A 244 7.76 -16.87 -0.30
C ASP A 244 7.31 -17.09 1.16
N LEU A 245 6.00 -17.14 1.36
CA LEU A 245 5.34 -17.46 2.61
C LEU A 245 4.47 -18.70 2.39
N ASN A 246 5.14 -19.84 2.41
CA ASN A 246 4.54 -21.15 2.21
C ASN A 246 4.42 -21.88 3.56
N ALA A 247 3.26 -22.46 3.84
CA ALA A 247 3.04 -23.26 5.05
C ALA A 247 3.95 -24.51 5.13
N GLU A 248 4.31 -25.10 3.99
CA GLU A 248 5.18 -26.28 3.91
C GLU A 248 6.65 -25.96 4.22
N LYS A 249 7.07 -24.71 3.97
CA LYS A 249 8.45 -24.23 4.12
C LYS A 249 8.45 -22.88 4.83
N TYR A 250 7.76 -22.83 5.95
CA TYR A 250 7.61 -21.58 6.68
C TYR A 250 8.97 -21.08 7.18
N ASP A 251 9.28 -19.85 6.80
CA ASP A 251 10.47 -19.15 7.25
C ASP A 251 10.07 -18.01 8.20
N GLN A 252 10.48 -18.16 9.45
CA GLN A 252 10.22 -17.20 10.51
C GLN A 252 10.91 -15.86 10.25
N GLU A 253 12.11 -15.85 9.66
CA GLU A 253 12.83 -14.61 9.34
C GLU A 253 12.11 -13.82 8.24
N VAL A 254 11.54 -14.52 7.26
CA VAL A 254 10.70 -13.91 6.23
C VAL A 254 9.47 -13.27 6.86
N ALA A 255 8.78 -13.98 7.76
CA ALA A 255 7.60 -13.46 8.43
C ALA A 255 7.92 -12.24 9.33
N CYS A 256 9.05 -12.27 10.05
CA CYS A 256 9.58 -11.13 10.80
C CYS A 256 9.91 -9.94 9.87
N THR A 257 10.49 -10.20 8.70
CA THR A 257 10.82 -9.16 7.71
C THR A 257 9.57 -8.52 7.14
N VAL A 258 8.53 -9.30 6.87
CA VAL A 258 7.22 -8.78 6.45
C VAL A 258 6.57 -7.92 7.54
N LEU A 259 6.70 -8.29 8.82
CA LEU A 259 6.26 -7.42 9.92
C LEU A 259 7.04 -6.10 9.98
N GLN A 260 8.35 -6.11 9.75
CA GLN A 260 9.15 -4.89 9.70
C GLN A 260 8.68 -3.96 8.58
N TRP A 261 8.36 -4.49 7.39
CA TRP A 261 7.75 -3.71 6.31
C TRP A 261 6.43 -3.02 6.72
N ILE A 262 5.64 -3.64 7.58
CA ILE A 262 4.35 -3.09 8.00
C ILE A 262 4.53 -2.06 9.12
N LEU A 263 5.38 -2.36 10.10
CA LEU A 263 5.49 -1.61 11.36
C LEU A 263 6.57 -0.54 11.35
N SER A 264 7.60 -0.69 10.52
CA SER A 264 8.70 0.25 10.36
C SER A 264 9.21 0.20 8.93
N PRO A 265 8.37 0.54 7.94
CA PRO A 265 8.80 0.58 6.55
C PRO A 265 9.98 1.56 6.40
N PRO A 266 10.98 1.22 5.58
CA PRO A 266 12.04 2.15 5.20
C PRO A 266 11.46 3.28 4.35
N GLU A 267 12.22 4.35 4.20
CA GLU A 267 11.92 5.40 3.24
C GLU A 267 11.80 4.83 1.82
N PRO A 268 10.94 5.43 0.98
CA PRO A 268 10.83 5.02 -0.42
C PRO A 268 12.20 5.17 -1.09
N ALA A 269 12.50 4.30 -2.05
CA ALA A 269 13.74 4.40 -2.81
C ALA A 269 13.81 5.80 -3.46
N GLU A 270 14.93 6.50 -3.26
CA GLU A 270 15.16 7.76 -3.95
C GLU A 270 15.18 7.51 -5.45
N VAL A 271 14.43 8.33 -6.17
CA VAL A 271 14.33 8.26 -7.62
C VAL A 271 15.30 9.31 -8.16
N ASP A 272 16.47 8.87 -8.58
CA ASP A 272 17.35 9.67 -9.45
C ASP A 272 16.66 9.98 -10.80
#